data_AF-A0A660MK30-F1
#
_entry.id   AF-A0A660MK30-F1
#
_cell.length_a   1.000
_cell.length_b   1.000
_cell.length_c   1.000
_cell.angle_alpha   90.00
_cell.angle_beta   90.00
_cell.angle_gamma   90.00
#
_symmetry.space_group_name_H-M   'P 1'
#
loop_
_entity.id
_entity.type
_entity.pdbx_description
1 polymer ?
#
loop_
_entity_poly.entity_id
_entity_poly.type
_entity_poly.pdbx_seq_one_letter_code
_entity_poly.pdbx_strand_id
1 'polypeptide(L)' 'DQLVNTLWDHPDHIDNRTVDSHIKTLRQKLRAIAPDADPIRTRRGYGYVLER' A
#
# COMPACT_ATOMS: atom_id res chain seq x y z
N ASP A 1 5.96 1.30 -10.63
CA ASP A 1 6.13 -0.11 -11.03
C ASP A 1 7.11 -0.95 -10.20
N GLN A 2 7.81 -0.43 -9.18
CA GLN A 2 8.80 -1.25 -8.43
C GLN A 2 8.34 -1.84 -7.09
N LEU A 3 7.17 -1.50 -6.57
CA LEU A 3 6.67 -2.12 -5.33
C LEU A 3 5.91 -3.41 -5.53
N VAL A 4 5.37 -3.67 -6.73
CA VAL A 4 4.58 -4.88 -7.02
C VAL A 4 5.49 -6.12 -7.17
N ASN A 5 6.71 -5.95 -7.66
CA ASN A 5 7.62 -7.08 -7.93
C ASN A 5 8.40 -7.60 -6.72
N THR A 6 8.47 -6.86 -5.61
CA THR A 6 9.34 -7.24 -4.48
C THR A 6 8.60 -8.04 -3.40
N LEU A 7 7.26 -8.05 -3.43
CA LEU A 7 6.45 -8.66 -2.36
C LEU A 7 5.61 -9.86 -2.81
N TRP A 8 5.43 -10.09 -4.11
CA TRP A 8 4.48 -11.08 -4.61
C TRP A 8 5.03 -11.82 -5.84
N ASP A 9 5.16 -13.14 -5.71
CA ASP A 9 5.67 -14.07 -6.74
C ASP A 9 4.85 -14.09 -8.06
N HIS A 10 3.65 -13.48 -8.07
CA HIS A 10 2.76 -13.44 -9.24
C HIS A 10 2.09 -12.05 -9.38
N PRO A 11 2.75 -11.07 -10.02
CA PRO A 11 2.23 -9.71 -10.19
C PRO A 11 1.06 -9.61 -11.20
N ASP A 12 0.87 -10.61 -12.06
CA ASP A 12 -0.05 -10.54 -13.21
C ASP A 12 -1.54 -10.63 -12.84
N HIS A 13 -1.87 -10.99 -11.59
CA HIS A 13 -3.26 -11.17 -11.12
C HIS A 13 -3.65 -10.26 -9.96
N ILE A 14 -2.79 -9.33 -9.55
CA ILE A 14 -3.11 -8.42 -8.47
C ILE A 14 -3.96 -7.27 -9.03
N ASP A 15 -5.28 -7.39 -8.88
CA ASP A 15 -6.19 -6.28 -9.16
C ASP A 15 -5.84 -5.11 -8.23
N ASN A 16 -5.60 -3.94 -8.81
CA ASN A 16 -5.38 -2.69 -8.09
C ASN A 16 -6.45 -2.45 -7.01
N ARG A 17 -7.70 -2.89 -7.22
CA ARG A 17 -8.78 -2.80 -6.23
C ARG A 17 -8.54 -3.64 -4.97
N THR A 18 -7.88 -4.79 -5.12
CA THR A 18 -7.50 -5.66 -3.99
C THR A 18 -6.43 -4.98 -3.15
N VAL A 19 -5.43 -4.37 -3.82
CA VAL A 19 -4.37 -3.59 -3.16
C VAL A 19 -4.97 -2.41 -2.38
N ASP A 20 -5.88 -1.65 -2.99
CA ASP A 20 -6.55 -0.52 -2.35
C ASP A 20 -7.26 -0.93 -1.05
N SER A 21 -7.91 -2.10 -1.06
CA SER A 21 -8.60 -2.65 0.11
C SER A 21 -7.63 -2.97 1.24
N HIS A 22 -6.49 -3.61 0.93
CA HIS A 22 -5.47 -3.89 1.93
C HIS A 22 -4.81 -2.62 2.47
N ILE A 23 -4.52 -1.64 1.61
CA ILE A 23 -3.97 -0.34 2.03
C ILE A 23 -4.93 0.39 2.96
N LYS A 24 -6.25 0.33 2.70
CA LYS A 24 -7.27 0.92 3.58
C LYS A 24 -7.24 0.29 4.98
N THR A 25 -7.18 -1.04 5.07
CA THR A 25 -7.10 -1.74 6.36
C THR A 25 -5.80 -1.42 7.09
N LEU A 26 -4.67 -1.37 6.39
CA LEU A 26 -3.38 -1.01 6.99
C LEU A 26 -3.41 0.42 7.56
N ARG A 27 -3.90 1.39 6.79
CA ARG A 27 -4.07 2.78 7.27
C ARG A 27 -4.95 2.87 8.51
N GLN A 28 -6.04 2.10 8.59
CA GLN A 28 -6.87 2.05 9.80
C GLN A 28 -6.10 1.54 11.01
N LYS A 29 -5.37 0.42 10.88
CA LYS A 29 -4.58 -0.14 11.98
C LYS A 29 -3.47 0.79 12.43
N LEU A 30 -2.79 1.44 11.49
CA LEU A 30 -1.72 2.40 11.80
C LEU A 30 -2.27 3.64 12.51
N ARG A 31 -3.39 4.20 12.02
CA ARG A 31 -4.05 5.34 12.69
C ARG A 31 -4.56 5.02 14.09
N ALA A 32 -4.92 3.76 14.36
CA ALA A 32 -5.31 3.34 15.71
C ALA A 32 -4.13 3.40 16.70
N ILE A 33 -2.89 3.29 16.23
CA ILE A 33 -1.67 3.32 17.06
C ILE A 33 -1.05 4.73 17.05
N ALA A 34 -0.98 5.35 15.89
CA ALA A 34 -0.38 6.67 15.66
C ALA A 34 -1.29 7.49 14.72
N PRO A 35 -2.25 8.27 15.28
CA PRO A 35 -3.23 9.01 14.51
C PRO A 35 -2.62 10.03 13.53
N ASP A 36 -1.48 10.61 13.92
CA ASP A 36 -0.78 11.64 13.15
C ASP A 36 0.22 11.07 12.13
N ALA A 37 0.42 9.75 12.12
CA ALA A 37 1.32 9.10 11.18
C ALA A 37 0.57 8.68 9.91
N ASP A 38 1.05 9.15 8.75
CA ASP A 38 0.64 8.65 7.43
C ASP A 38 1.84 8.10 6.66
N PRO A 39 2.36 6.92 7.05
CA PRO A 39 3.58 6.36 6.45
C PRO A 39 3.32 5.77 5.05
N ILE A 40 2.06 5.62 4.62
CA ILE A 40 1.73 5.03 3.31
C ILE A 40 1.31 6.13 2.33
N ARG A 41 2.20 6.52 1.43
CA ARG A 41 1.91 7.50 0.38
C ARG A 41 1.43 6.83 -0.90
N THR A 42 0.47 7.48 -1.57
CA THR A 42 0.03 7.09 -2.92
C THR A 42 0.91 7.80 -3.95
N ARG A 43 1.59 7.04 -4.81
CA ARG A 43 2.37 7.55 -5.94
C ARG A 43 1.64 7.24 -7.25
N ARG A 44 1.05 8.27 -7.85
CA ARG A 44 0.30 8.15 -9.12
C ARG A 44 1.17 7.50 -10.20
N GLY A 45 0.64 6.46 -10.84
CA GLY A 45 1.35 5.69 -11.86
C GLY A 45 2.36 4.67 -11.33
N TYR A 46 2.58 4.55 -10.02
CA TYR A 46 3.53 3.60 -9.43
C TYR A 46 2.94 2.72 -8.31
N GLY A 47 1.81 3.13 -7.73
CA GLY A 47 1.13 2.42 -6.64
C GLY A 47 1.32 3.12 -5.29
N TYR A 48 1.74 2.37 -4.28
CA TYR A 48 1.89 2.83 -2.90
C TYR A 48 3.33 2.68 -2.44
N VAL A 49 3.84 3.62 -1.65
CA VAL A 49 5.19 3.57 -1.06
C VAL A 49 5.08 3.72 0.46
N LEU A 50 6.00 3.08 1.18
CA LEU A 50 6.17 3.29 2.62
C LEU A 50 7.28 4.32 2.83
N GLU A 51 6.94 5.47 3.40
CA GLU A 51 7.88 6.49 3.87
C GLU A 51 8.15 6.27 5.36
N ARG A 52 9.42 6.37 5.76
CA ARG A 52 9.86 6.27 7.17
C ARG A 52 9.69 7.61 7.87
#